data_AF-A0A922MAN9-F1
#
_entry.id   AF-A0A922MAN9-F1
#
_cell.length_a   1.000
_cell.length_b   1.000
_cell.length_c   1.000
_cell.angle_alpha   90.00
_cell.angle_beta   90.00
_cell.angle_gamma   90.00
#
_symmetry.space_group_name_H-M   'P 1'
#
loop_
_entity.id
_entity.type
_entity.pdbx_description
1 polymer ?
#
loop_
_entity_poly.entity_id
_entity_poly.type
_entity_poly.pdbx_seq_one_letter_code
_entity_poly.pdbx_strand_id
1 'polypeptide(L)'
;MDDMNVEDFINEIEIHPAIWNSKSDKHSNRTETKNAWEGVCEKFVEDFKNKISGEKNSAGKQFSRSVRFITNYVMDDSQVETWLHELDTEDEDVIESEDDEVEPEPNLQALVRESELQENEEERSSESNELSDSDNVPLSQLAPGRRGSVYKSTNGTIWHKDIPSVRRTRTQNIRLRPPGPKGNAARSAKDPLSCFELFFTQDILEILGTGLEIVYATMSINRFRILIRALRFDDITDRETHRKLDKMEPIREDVELVTKNCRNNYVPSDYLTLDEQLVGFRGRYGFIMYIPNKPDKFGIKIFMVVDTKFPYVYNFEIYVGAQPEGPFQKSNNVNDVVHRVLDPLYDLGCNVSMDNYFTNLPLAKELLQKK
;
A
#
# COMPACT_ATOMS: atom_id res chain seq x y z
N MET A 1 28.30 -4.15 9.16
CA MET A 1 27.47 -5.37 9.13
C MET A 1 27.24 -5.84 7.68
N ASP A 2 27.83 -5.16 6.69
CA ASP A 2 27.56 -5.34 5.26
C ASP A 2 28.21 -6.59 4.61
N ASP A 3 28.95 -7.40 5.38
CA ASP A 3 29.70 -8.56 4.86
C ASP A 3 29.38 -9.89 5.57
N MET A 4 28.32 -9.97 6.39
CA MET A 4 27.99 -11.24 7.06
C MET A 4 27.29 -12.21 6.12
N ASN A 5 27.98 -13.29 5.77
CA ASN A 5 27.35 -14.42 5.09
C ASN A 5 26.37 -15.14 6.03
N VAL A 6 25.07 -14.99 5.76
CA VAL A 6 23.97 -15.56 6.56
C VAL A 6 24.04 -17.09 6.63
N GLU A 7 24.51 -17.74 5.57
CA GLU A 7 24.64 -19.19 5.51
C GLU A 7 25.77 -19.70 6.42
N ASP A 8 26.88 -18.96 6.49
CA ASP A 8 27.98 -19.27 7.42
C ASP A 8 27.57 -19.07 8.89
N PHE A 9 26.72 -18.08 9.17
CA PHE A 9 26.16 -17.86 10.51
C PHE A 9 25.23 -19.00 10.93
N ILE A 10 24.34 -19.44 10.04
CA ILE A 10 23.43 -20.57 10.32
C ILE A 10 24.23 -21.85 10.56
N ASN A 11 25.22 -22.14 9.71
CA ASN A 11 26.09 -23.31 9.87
C ASN A 11 26.85 -23.28 11.20
N GLU A 12 27.30 -22.10 11.67
CA GLU A 12 27.95 -21.97 12.97
C GLU A 12 26.97 -22.20 14.13
N ILE A 13 25.76 -21.65 14.07
CA ILE A 13 24.74 -21.85 15.11
C ILE A 13 24.35 -23.33 15.24
N GLU A 14 24.23 -24.04 14.11
CA GLU A 14 23.88 -25.47 14.10
C GLU A 14 24.93 -26.35 14.82
N ILE A 15 26.21 -25.95 14.80
CA ILE A 15 27.31 -26.64 15.50
C ILE A 15 27.15 -26.55 17.03
N HIS A 16 26.44 -25.54 17.53
CA HIS A 16 26.27 -25.26 18.95
C HIS A 16 24.84 -25.58 19.44
N PRO A 17 24.50 -26.86 19.69
CA PRO A 17 23.16 -27.26 20.13
C PRO A 17 22.76 -26.70 21.50
N ALA A 18 23.72 -26.21 22.30
CA ALA A 18 23.44 -25.49 23.55
C ALA A 18 22.65 -24.18 23.31
N ILE A 19 22.74 -23.60 22.11
CA ILE A 19 22.07 -22.33 21.78
C ILE A 19 20.60 -22.56 21.38
N TRP A 20 20.31 -23.58 20.55
CA TRP A 20 19.00 -23.71 19.91
C TRP A 20 18.21 -24.97 20.25
N ASN A 21 18.87 -26.05 20.71
CA ASN A 21 18.20 -27.32 20.95
C ASN A 21 17.75 -27.44 22.41
N SER A 22 16.50 -27.07 22.69
CA SER A 22 15.89 -27.15 24.03
C SER A 22 15.82 -28.54 24.64
N LYS A 23 16.02 -29.59 23.84
CA LYS A 23 16.06 -30.99 24.30
C LYS A 23 17.47 -31.48 24.62
N SER A 24 18.49 -30.65 24.38
CA SER A 24 19.87 -30.95 24.71
C SER A 24 20.13 -30.69 26.19
N ASP A 25 20.80 -31.63 26.87
CA ASP A 25 21.26 -31.45 28.26
C ASP A 25 22.21 -30.24 28.41
N LYS A 26 22.79 -29.77 27.30
CA LYS A 26 23.68 -28.61 27.25
C LYS A 26 22.94 -27.27 27.22
N HIS A 27 21.68 -27.26 26.76
CA HIS A 27 20.88 -26.04 26.67
C HIS A 27 20.37 -25.57 28.04
N SER A 28 20.13 -26.51 28.95
CA SER A 28 19.77 -26.21 30.35
C SER A 28 20.97 -25.76 31.19
N ASN A 29 22.21 -25.87 30.67
CA ASN A 29 23.42 -25.40 31.32
C ASN A 29 23.76 -23.97 30.85
N ARG A 30 23.38 -22.97 31.65
CA ARG A 30 23.60 -21.54 31.36
C ARG A 30 25.05 -21.19 31.04
N THR A 31 26.02 -21.85 31.68
CA THR A 31 27.45 -21.61 31.41
C THR A 31 27.86 -22.13 30.04
N GLU A 32 27.32 -23.27 29.61
CA GLU A 32 27.59 -23.82 28.27
C GLU A 32 26.92 -23.01 27.17
N THR A 33 25.70 -22.53 27.39
CA THR A 33 24.98 -21.65 26.46
C THR A 33 25.71 -20.32 26.27
N LYS A 34 26.24 -19.74 27.36
CA LYS A 34 27.05 -18.50 27.31
C LYS A 34 28.37 -18.70 26.56
N ASN A 35 29.11 -19.75 26.88
CA ASN A 35 30.38 -20.06 26.20
C ASN A 35 30.18 -20.35 24.71
N ALA A 36 29.09 -21.02 24.35
CA ALA A 36 28.73 -21.26 22.95
C ALA A 36 28.39 -19.95 22.22
N TRP A 37 27.63 -19.06 22.86
CA TRP A 37 27.30 -17.75 22.28
C TRP A 37 28.51 -16.82 22.14
N GLU A 38 29.41 -16.82 23.12
CA GLU A 38 30.69 -16.11 23.02
C GLU A 38 31.53 -16.64 21.85
N GLY A 39 31.55 -17.96 21.63
CA GLY A 39 32.21 -18.58 20.48
C GLY A 39 31.64 -18.12 19.13
N VAL A 40 30.32 -17.95 19.05
CA VAL A 40 29.66 -17.38 17.85
C VAL A 40 30.04 -15.90 17.69
N CYS A 41 30.02 -15.12 18.77
CA CYS A 41 30.38 -13.69 18.72
C CYS A 41 31.84 -13.48 18.33
N GLU A 42 32.76 -14.34 18.77
CA GLU A 42 34.19 -14.30 18.37
C GLU A 42 34.39 -14.42 16.86
N LYS A 43 33.46 -15.08 16.15
CA LYS A 43 33.56 -15.32 14.71
C LYS A 43 32.94 -14.21 13.86
N PHE A 44 31.90 -13.55 14.36
CA PHE A 44 31.07 -12.62 13.58
C PHE A 44 31.08 -11.17 14.08
N VAL A 45 31.67 -10.91 15.24
CA VAL A 45 31.81 -9.56 15.80
C VAL A 45 33.28 -9.15 15.78
N GLU A 46 33.58 -8.05 15.10
CA GLU A 46 34.95 -7.53 15.00
C GLU A 46 35.53 -7.19 16.38
N ASP A 47 36.80 -7.57 16.56
CA ASP A 47 37.56 -7.38 17.80
C ASP A 47 36.91 -7.93 19.08
N PHE A 48 35.93 -8.82 18.98
CA PHE A 48 35.20 -9.34 20.14
C PHE A 48 36.11 -9.98 21.19
N LYS A 49 37.15 -10.69 20.74
CA LYS A 49 38.12 -11.37 21.60
C LYS A 49 38.94 -10.40 22.49
N ASN A 50 39.17 -9.18 22.00
CA ASN A 50 39.99 -8.16 22.64
C ASN A 50 39.19 -7.23 23.58
N LYS A 51 37.86 -7.33 23.58
CA LYS A 51 36.97 -6.52 24.42
C LYS A 51 37.01 -6.96 25.90
N ILE A 52 36.82 -6.02 26.81
CA ILE A 52 36.64 -6.31 28.24
C ILE A 52 35.25 -6.92 28.52
N SER A 53 35.05 -7.55 29.68
CA SER A 53 33.82 -8.31 29.99
C SER A 53 32.51 -7.54 29.76
N GLY A 54 32.44 -6.26 30.16
CA GLY A 54 31.26 -5.43 29.96
C GLY A 54 31.03 -5.05 28.48
N GLU A 55 32.10 -4.82 27.72
CA GLU A 55 32.03 -4.53 26.28
C GLU A 55 31.64 -5.77 25.46
N LYS A 56 32.09 -6.98 25.88
CA LYS A 56 31.65 -8.24 25.28
C LYS A 56 30.16 -8.45 25.45
N ASN A 57 29.61 -8.16 26.62
CA ASN A 57 28.16 -8.25 26.86
C ASN A 57 27.39 -7.27 25.97
N SER A 58 27.81 -6.00 25.91
CA SER A 58 27.14 -4.99 25.08
C SER A 58 27.18 -5.34 23.59
N ALA A 59 28.36 -5.74 23.09
CA ALA A 59 28.54 -6.14 21.69
C ALA A 59 27.75 -7.42 21.36
N GLY A 60 27.73 -8.41 22.26
CA GLY A 60 26.96 -9.64 22.11
C GLY A 60 25.44 -9.40 22.11
N LYS A 61 24.95 -8.44 22.91
CA LYS A 61 23.54 -8.02 22.92
C LYS A 61 23.17 -7.29 21.62
N GLN A 62 24.01 -6.37 21.17
CA GLN A 62 23.81 -5.66 19.90
C GLN A 62 23.83 -6.65 18.71
N PHE A 63 24.74 -7.61 18.75
CA PHE A 63 24.82 -8.69 17.77
C PHE A 63 23.58 -9.59 17.80
N SER A 64 23.14 -10.03 18.99
CA SER A 64 21.92 -10.84 19.16
C SER A 64 20.67 -10.14 18.60
N ARG A 65 20.49 -8.84 18.90
CA ARG A 65 19.37 -8.05 18.36
C ARG A 65 19.41 -7.92 16.84
N SER A 66 20.60 -7.77 16.29
CA SER A 66 20.80 -7.58 14.86
C SER A 66 20.68 -8.89 14.07
N VAL A 67 20.98 -10.05 14.67
CA VAL A 67 20.72 -11.39 14.07
C VAL A 67 19.39 -12.02 14.51
N ARG A 68 18.56 -11.31 15.27
CA ARG A 68 17.27 -11.80 15.79
C ARG A 68 16.33 -12.32 14.70
N PHE A 69 16.37 -11.70 13.53
CA PHE A 69 15.56 -12.14 12.39
C PHE A 69 16.04 -13.48 11.81
N ILE A 70 17.33 -13.80 11.98
CA ILE A 70 17.97 -15.04 11.53
C ILE A 70 17.78 -16.15 12.58
N THR A 71 17.90 -15.86 13.87
CA THR A 71 17.76 -16.86 14.95
C THR A 71 16.35 -17.43 15.04
N ASN A 72 15.32 -16.67 14.64
CA ASN A 72 13.94 -17.14 14.44
C ASN A 72 13.80 -18.25 13.35
N TYR A 73 14.87 -18.57 12.62
CA TYR A 73 14.93 -19.72 11.70
C TYR A 73 15.20 -21.05 12.40
N VAL A 74 16.00 -21.01 13.47
CA VAL A 74 16.51 -22.19 14.19
C VAL A 74 15.77 -22.40 15.52
N MET A 75 15.23 -21.32 16.10
CA MET A 75 14.55 -21.28 17.41
C MET A 75 13.12 -20.79 17.26
N ASP A 76 12.20 -21.28 18.11
CA ASP A 76 10.84 -20.72 18.21
C ASP A 76 10.80 -19.40 19.00
N ASP A 77 9.72 -18.61 18.85
CA ASP A 77 9.59 -17.29 19.47
C ASP A 77 9.70 -17.34 21.01
N SER A 78 9.28 -18.44 21.65
CA SER A 78 9.39 -18.64 23.11
C SER A 78 10.82 -18.94 23.53
N GLN A 79 11.58 -19.68 22.71
CA GLN A 79 12.99 -19.98 22.95
C GLN A 79 13.86 -18.73 22.81
N VAL A 80 13.57 -17.88 21.81
CA VAL A 80 14.31 -16.63 21.60
C VAL A 80 14.06 -15.65 22.74
N GLU A 81 12.83 -15.52 23.24
CA GLU A 81 12.52 -14.67 24.39
C GLU A 81 13.15 -15.19 25.69
N THR A 82 13.13 -16.49 25.93
CA THR A 82 13.78 -17.11 27.11
C THR A 82 15.29 -16.88 27.08
N TRP A 83 15.91 -17.10 25.93
CA TRP A 83 17.34 -16.90 25.73
C TRP A 83 17.76 -15.43 25.90
N LEU A 84 16.96 -14.48 25.40
CA LEU A 84 17.21 -13.05 25.61
C LEU A 84 17.07 -12.64 27.10
N HIS A 85 16.08 -13.19 27.80
CA HIS A 85 15.89 -12.95 29.23
C HIS A 85 17.01 -13.57 30.09
N GLU A 86 17.54 -14.72 29.70
CA GLU A 86 18.72 -15.34 30.34
C GLU A 86 20.01 -14.52 30.15
N LEU A 87 20.11 -13.76 29.06
CA LEU A 87 21.20 -12.81 28.81
C LEU A 87 21.02 -11.46 29.55
N ASP A 88 19.82 -11.17 30.06
CA ASP A 88 19.50 -9.93 30.78
C ASP A 88 19.57 -10.05 32.31
N THR A 89 19.46 -11.27 32.86
CA THR A 89 19.35 -11.52 34.32
C THR A 89 20.67 -11.53 35.11
N GLU A 90 21.78 -11.01 34.59
CA GLU A 90 23.08 -10.99 35.30
C GLU A 90 23.63 -9.61 35.68
N ASP A 91 22.96 -8.49 35.36
CA ASP A 91 23.50 -7.15 35.65
C ASP A 91 22.51 -6.20 36.38
N GLU A 92 21.56 -6.72 37.18
CA GLU A 92 20.75 -5.87 38.09
C GLU A 92 21.49 -5.46 39.38
N ASP A 93 22.73 -5.91 39.58
CA ASP A 93 23.57 -5.43 40.69
C ASP A 93 24.72 -4.56 40.15
N VAL A 94 24.65 -3.26 40.47
CA VAL A 94 25.68 -2.21 40.36
C VAL A 94 25.63 -1.34 39.09
N ILE A 95 24.79 -0.29 39.11
CA ILE A 95 25.15 1.16 39.13
C ILE A 95 23.86 1.97 39.36
N GLU A 96 23.75 2.64 40.51
CA GLU A 96 22.87 3.81 40.71
C GLU A 96 23.50 5.05 40.04
N SER A 97 22.65 6.02 39.69
CA SER A 97 22.92 7.36 39.11
C SER A 97 23.09 7.37 37.57
N GLU A 98 22.51 8.28 36.78
CA GLU A 98 21.67 9.48 36.96
C GLU A 98 21.04 9.78 35.58
N ASP A 99 19.76 10.19 35.57
CA ASP A 99 19.01 10.91 34.53
C ASP A 99 19.05 10.44 33.05
N ASP A 100 18.05 9.64 32.67
CA ASP A 100 17.43 9.71 31.33
C ASP A 100 15.99 10.22 31.51
N GLU A 101 15.77 11.51 31.19
CA GLU A 101 14.45 12.09 31.05
C GLU A 101 13.67 11.31 29.98
N VAL A 102 12.66 10.55 30.41
CA VAL A 102 11.64 9.99 29.53
C VAL A 102 10.82 11.15 28.98
N GLU A 103 11.15 11.60 27.78
CA GLU A 103 10.28 12.43 26.94
C GLU A 103 8.88 11.79 26.89
N PRO A 104 7.81 12.50 27.33
CA PRO A 104 6.48 11.92 27.36
C PRO A 104 5.98 11.66 25.93
N GLU A 105 5.28 10.53 25.76
CA GLU A 105 4.62 10.15 24.51
C GLU A 105 3.85 11.32 23.89
N PRO A 106 4.01 11.62 22.58
CA PRO A 106 3.22 12.64 21.93
C PRO A 106 1.75 12.18 21.89
N ASN A 107 0.89 12.97 22.53
CA ASN A 107 -0.53 12.75 22.60
C ASN A 107 -1.14 12.69 21.18
N LEU A 108 -1.46 11.48 20.71
CA LEU A 108 -2.11 11.22 19.42
C LEU A 108 -3.45 11.96 19.24
N GLN A 109 -4.11 12.42 20.32
CA GLN A 109 -5.32 13.26 20.22
C GLN A 109 -5.02 14.73 19.88
N ALA A 110 -3.79 15.20 20.09
CA ALA A 110 -3.39 16.57 19.76
C ALA A 110 -3.05 16.72 18.26
N LEU A 111 -2.39 15.71 17.67
CA LEU A 111 -2.09 15.67 16.23
C LEU A 111 -3.35 15.52 15.35
N VAL A 112 -4.39 14.86 15.86
CA VAL A 112 -5.71 14.78 15.19
C VAL A 112 -6.43 16.14 15.22
N ARG A 113 -6.24 16.93 16.28
CA ARG A 113 -6.84 18.27 16.40
C ARG A 113 -6.27 19.29 15.42
N GLU A 114 -5.00 19.18 15.05
CA GLU A 114 -4.40 20.06 14.03
C GLU A 114 -4.89 19.73 12.61
N SER A 115 -5.17 18.46 12.30
CA SER A 115 -5.86 18.09 11.05
C SER A 115 -7.33 18.52 11.01
N GLU A 116 -8.00 18.62 12.16
CA GLU A 116 -9.40 19.08 12.27
C GLU A 116 -9.56 20.60 12.15
N LEU A 117 -8.49 21.38 12.38
CA LEU A 117 -8.52 22.85 12.29
C LEU A 117 -8.28 23.37 10.87
N GLN A 118 -7.57 22.62 10.01
CA GLN A 118 -7.37 23.02 8.61
C GLN A 118 -8.60 22.76 7.71
N GLU A 119 -9.51 21.86 8.11
CA GLU A 119 -10.76 21.64 7.37
C GLU A 119 -11.89 22.62 7.78
N ASN A 120 -11.74 23.38 8.87
CA ASN A 120 -12.82 24.21 9.42
C ASN A 120 -12.69 25.73 9.18
N GLU A 121 -11.58 26.24 8.66
CA GLU A 121 -11.39 27.70 8.46
C GLU A 121 -11.74 28.22 7.05
N GLU A 122 -12.03 27.37 6.06
CA GLU A 122 -12.46 27.83 4.72
C GLU A 122 -13.97 27.84 4.47
N GLU A 123 -14.81 27.35 5.40
CA GLU A 123 -16.27 27.51 5.33
C GLU A 123 -16.78 28.60 6.28
N ARG A 124 -16.35 29.85 6.06
CA ARG A 124 -17.06 30.99 6.66
C ARG A 124 -17.06 32.25 5.81
N SER A 125 -17.83 32.24 4.73
CA SER A 125 -18.58 33.42 4.28
C SER A 125 -19.78 33.05 3.41
N SER A 126 -20.99 33.34 3.91
CA SER A 126 -22.23 33.71 3.19
C SER A 126 -22.71 32.79 2.04
N GLU A 127 -23.86 32.13 2.10
CA GLU A 127 -25.21 32.70 2.21
C GLU A 127 -26.24 31.63 2.64
N SER A 128 -27.18 32.02 3.49
CA SER A 128 -28.37 31.25 3.89
C SER A 128 -29.29 30.96 2.69
N ASN A 129 -29.50 29.69 2.37
CA ASN A 129 -30.69 29.23 1.64
C ASN A 129 -31.38 28.15 2.47
N GLU A 130 -32.41 28.55 3.20
CA GLU A 130 -33.42 27.65 3.75
C GLU A 130 -34.08 26.91 2.58
N LEU A 131 -33.81 25.60 2.46
CA LEU A 131 -34.58 24.72 1.56
C LEU A 131 -35.94 24.48 2.21
N SER A 132 -36.97 25.10 1.66
CA SER A 132 -38.36 24.86 2.05
C SER A 132 -38.81 23.46 1.65
N ASP A 133 -39.29 22.70 2.63
CA ASP A 133 -39.80 21.33 2.52
C ASP A 133 -41.21 21.28 1.91
N SER A 134 -41.40 21.80 0.68
CA SER A 134 -42.73 21.96 0.08
C SER A 134 -42.88 21.54 -1.39
N ASP A 135 -42.18 20.51 -1.87
CA ASP A 135 -42.34 20.03 -3.26
C ASP A 135 -42.71 18.54 -3.38
N ASN A 136 -43.40 17.97 -2.39
CA ASN A 136 -44.06 16.67 -2.54
C ASN A 136 -45.40 16.82 -3.29
N VAL A 137 -45.32 16.91 -4.62
CA VAL A 137 -46.50 16.87 -5.49
C VAL A 137 -47.02 15.43 -5.59
N PRO A 138 -48.28 15.15 -5.21
CA PRO A 138 -48.85 13.81 -5.27
C PRO A 138 -48.87 13.26 -6.71
N LEU A 139 -48.54 11.96 -6.86
CA LEU A 139 -48.46 11.24 -8.15
C LEU A 139 -49.73 11.36 -9.01
N SER A 140 -50.87 11.65 -8.39
CA SER A 140 -52.17 11.89 -9.04
C SER A 140 -52.23 13.19 -9.87
N GLN A 141 -51.31 14.14 -9.68
CA GLN A 141 -51.22 15.38 -10.46
C GLN A 141 -50.39 15.24 -11.75
N LEU A 142 -49.76 14.07 -11.99
CA LEU A 142 -48.97 13.79 -13.20
C LEU A 142 -49.80 13.16 -14.35
N ALA A 143 -51.10 13.45 -14.42
CA ALA A 143 -51.96 12.90 -15.48
C ALA A 143 -51.46 13.29 -16.89
N PRO A 144 -51.54 12.39 -17.89
CA PRO A 144 -50.87 12.55 -19.16
C PRO A 144 -51.65 13.51 -20.08
N GLY A 145 -51.24 14.78 -20.06
CA GLY A 145 -51.79 15.83 -20.91
C GLY A 145 -50.74 16.47 -21.81
N ARG A 146 -50.74 16.05 -23.09
CA ARG A 146 -50.14 16.73 -24.27
C ARG A 146 -48.62 16.64 -24.49
N ARG A 147 -48.33 16.29 -25.76
CA ARG A 147 -47.07 16.24 -26.55
C ARG A 147 -45.83 16.91 -25.92
N GLY A 148 -44.74 16.13 -25.85
CA GLY A 148 -43.36 16.62 -25.70
C GLY A 148 -43.09 17.28 -24.36
N SER A 149 -43.11 16.50 -23.28
CA SER A 149 -42.77 16.99 -21.94
C SER A 149 -41.28 17.32 -21.89
N VAL A 150 -40.99 18.60 -21.74
CA VAL A 150 -39.65 19.11 -21.52
C VAL A 150 -39.61 19.70 -20.12
N TYR A 151 -38.72 19.20 -19.27
CA TYR A 151 -38.54 19.71 -17.91
C TYR A 151 -37.49 20.81 -17.93
N LYS A 152 -37.79 21.98 -17.37
CA LYS A 152 -36.85 23.10 -17.32
C LYS A 152 -36.45 23.36 -15.87
N SER A 153 -35.15 23.32 -15.59
CA SER A 153 -34.60 23.71 -14.29
C SER A 153 -34.57 25.23 -14.12
N THR A 154 -34.53 25.69 -12.88
CA THR A 154 -34.33 27.10 -12.49
C THR A 154 -33.05 27.70 -13.06
N ASN A 155 -32.02 26.88 -13.31
CA ASN A 155 -30.78 27.30 -13.95
C ASN A 155 -30.86 27.37 -15.49
N GLY A 156 -32.05 27.17 -16.07
CA GLY A 156 -32.27 27.21 -17.52
C GLY A 156 -31.98 25.89 -18.26
N THR A 157 -31.53 24.83 -17.58
CA THR A 157 -31.31 23.51 -18.20
C THR A 157 -32.63 22.88 -18.64
N ILE A 158 -32.66 22.33 -19.84
CA ILE A 158 -33.86 21.79 -20.49
C ILE A 158 -33.68 20.27 -20.71
N TRP A 159 -34.53 19.46 -20.10
CA TRP A 159 -34.53 17.99 -20.17
C TRP A 159 -35.68 17.51 -21.03
N HIS A 160 -35.39 16.79 -22.10
CA HIS A 160 -36.42 16.21 -22.96
C HIS A 160 -36.81 14.82 -22.45
N LYS A 161 -38.10 14.54 -22.33
CA LYS A 161 -38.62 13.20 -21.98
C LYS A 161 -38.50 12.22 -23.14
N ASP A 162 -38.51 12.73 -24.36
CA ASP A 162 -38.43 11.91 -25.57
C ASP A 162 -37.00 11.45 -25.81
N ILE A 163 -36.85 10.16 -26.15
CA ILE A 163 -35.56 9.57 -26.52
C ILE A 163 -35.01 10.37 -27.72
N PRO A 164 -33.74 10.84 -27.68
CA PRO A 164 -33.14 11.52 -28.81
C PRO A 164 -33.26 10.66 -30.08
N SER A 165 -33.61 11.27 -31.22
CA SER A 165 -33.66 10.52 -32.47
C SER A 165 -32.30 9.86 -32.73
N VAL A 166 -32.31 8.59 -33.17
CA VAL A 166 -31.09 7.85 -33.46
C VAL A 166 -30.37 8.54 -34.63
N ARG A 167 -29.46 9.46 -34.29
CA ARG A 167 -28.57 10.11 -35.25
C ARG A 167 -27.34 9.23 -35.43
N ARG A 168 -26.77 9.23 -36.64
CA ARG A 168 -25.49 8.60 -36.93
C ARG A 168 -24.47 9.06 -35.88
N THR A 169 -23.75 8.13 -35.26
CA THR A 169 -22.68 8.43 -34.31
C THR A 169 -21.71 9.42 -34.96
N ARG A 170 -21.42 10.52 -34.26
CA ARG A 170 -20.46 11.52 -34.76
C ARG A 170 -19.12 10.83 -35.02
N THR A 171 -18.43 11.21 -36.08
CA THR A 171 -17.14 10.62 -36.49
C THR A 171 -16.13 10.57 -35.34
N GLN A 172 -16.06 11.64 -34.55
CA GLN A 172 -15.21 11.74 -33.36
C GLN A 172 -15.57 10.77 -32.22
N ASN A 173 -16.77 10.19 -32.22
CA ASN A 173 -17.20 9.19 -31.23
C ASN A 173 -17.07 7.75 -31.78
N ILE A 174 -16.51 7.57 -32.98
CA ILE A 174 -16.34 6.25 -33.59
C ILE A 174 -15.06 5.63 -33.05
N ARG A 175 -15.20 4.53 -32.31
CA ARG A 175 -14.09 3.69 -31.87
C ARG A 175 -13.39 3.04 -33.07
N LEU A 176 -12.08 3.22 -33.16
CA LEU A 176 -11.26 2.58 -34.20
C LEU A 176 -10.75 1.20 -33.80
N ARG A 177 -10.77 0.86 -32.51
CA ARG A 177 -10.27 -0.41 -31.97
C ARG A 177 -11.31 -1.06 -31.07
N PRO A 178 -11.56 -2.39 -31.21
CA PRO A 178 -12.42 -3.10 -30.28
C PRO A 178 -11.76 -3.19 -28.90
N PRO A 179 -12.56 -3.22 -27.82
CA PRO A 179 -12.06 -3.44 -26.47
C PRO A 179 -11.49 -4.85 -26.33
N GLY A 180 -10.54 -5.02 -25.40
CA GLY A 180 -9.88 -6.30 -25.14
C GLY A 180 -8.35 -6.23 -25.14
N PRO A 181 -7.67 -7.39 -25.21
CA PRO A 181 -6.21 -7.46 -25.14
C PRO A 181 -5.51 -6.59 -26.20
N LYS A 182 -4.58 -5.77 -25.72
CA LYS A 182 -3.82 -4.79 -26.50
C LYS A 182 -2.41 -5.32 -26.78
N GLY A 183 -1.98 -5.21 -28.04
CA GLY A 183 -0.68 -5.69 -28.47
C GLY A 183 -0.64 -7.19 -28.76
N ASN A 184 0.48 -7.65 -29.33
CA ASN A 184 0.62 -9.04 -29.75
C ASN A 184 0.74 -9.97 -28.55
N ALA A 185 1.57 -9.62 -27.56
CA ALA A 185 1.80 -10.43 -26.36
C ALA A 185 0.49 -10.79 -25.63
N ALA A 186 -0.34 -9.79 -25.31
CA ALA A 186 -1.60 -10.01 -24.62
C ALA A 186 -2.63 -10.80 -25.46
N ARG A 187 -2.57 -10.72 -26.79
CA ARG A 187 -3.45 -11.49 -27.68
C ARG A 187 -3.00 -12.92 -27.90
N SER A 188 -1.71 -13.19 -27.74
CA SER A 188 -1.12 -14.52 -27.91
C SER A 188 -1.07 -15.34 -26.62
N ALA A 189 -1.14 -14.69 -25.46
CA ALA A 189 -1.20 -15.35 -24.15
C ALA A 189 -2.49 -16.19 -24.06
N LYS A 190 -2.34 -17.50 -23.84
CA LYS A 190 -3.46 -18.46 -23.81
C LYS A 190 -3.50 -19.27 -22.52
N ASP A 191 -2.35 -19.47 -21.90
CA ASP A 191 -2.21 -20.11 -20.60
C ASP A 191 -2.24 -19.07 -19.46
N PRO A 192 -2.72 -19.46 -18.27
CA PRO A 192 -2.82 -18.55 -17.12
C PRO A 192 -1.50 -17.89 -16.72
N LEU A 193 -0.37 -18.61 -16.83
CA LEU A 193 0.94 -18.09 -16.46
C LEU A 193 1.38 -16.96 -17.41
N SER A 194 1.32 -17.18 -18.72
CA SER A 194 1.64 -16.15 -19.71
C SER A 194 0.73 -14.92 -19.57
N CYS A 195 -0.53 -15.10 -19.14
CA CYS A 195 -1.41 -13.98 -18.82
C CYS A 195 -0.98 -13.22 -17.56
N PHE A 196 -0.50 -13.91 -16.53
CA PHE A 196 0.00 -13.32 -15.28
C PHE A 196 1.30 -12.51 -15.51
N GLU A 197 2.21 -13.05 -16.32
CA GLU A 197 3.49 -12.44 -16.68
C GLU A 197 3.35 -11.11 -17.46
N LEU A 198 2.18 -10.83 -18.03
CA LEU A 198 1.89 -9.52 -18.64
C LEU A 198 1.87 -8.38 -17.61
N PHE A 199 1.54 -8.69 -16.35
CA PHE A 199 1.40 -7.72 -15.27
C PHE A 199 2.60 -7.73 -14.33
N PHE A 200 3.09 -8.94 -14.03
CA PHE A 200 4.29 -9.17 -13.23
C PHE A 200 5.41 -9.62 -14.17
N THR A 201 6.12 -8.64 -14.73
CA THR A 201 7.23 -8.91 -15.65
C THR A 201 8.39 -9.57 -14.93
N GLN A 202 9.29 -10.17 -15.70
CA GLN A 202 10.52 -10.75 -15.16
C GLN A 202 11.29 -9.74 -14.30
N ASP A 203 11.29 -8.45 -14.65
CA ASP A 203 11.89 -7.38 -13.84
C ASP A 203 11.29 -7.31 -12.42
N ILE A 204 9.96 -7.39 -12.29
CA ILE A 204 9.28 -7.43 -10.99
C ILE A 204 9.57 -8.77 -10.29
N LEU A 205 9.62 -9.86 -11.03
CA LEU A 205 9.89 -11.20 -10.48
C LEU A 205 11.34 -11.39 -10.01
N GLU A 206 12.28 -10.70 -10.65
CA GLU A 206 13.70 -10.64 -10.27
C GLU A 206 13.88 -9.85 -8.98
N ILE A 207 13.11 -8.76 -8.78
CA ILE A 207 12.99 -8.05 -7.49
C ILE A 207 12.35 -8.96 -6.43
N LEU A 208 11.34 -9.75 -6.81
CA LEU A 208 10.57 -10.59 -5.89
C LEU A 208 11.26 -11.88 -5.44
N GLY A 209 12.39 -12.28 -6.05
CA GLY A 209 13.11 -13.50 -5.68
C GLY A 209 12.23 -14.76 -5.69
N THR A 210 11.81 -15.23 -6.86
CA THR A 210 11.18 -16.54 -7.13
C THR A 210 10.15 -17.08 -6.12
N GLY A 211 8.87 -17.01 -6.50
CA GLY A 211 8.00 -18.19 -6.49
C GLY A 211 6.81 -18.20 -5.53
N LEU A 212 5.70 -17.57 -5.94
CA LEU A 212 4.35 -17.90 -5.51
C LEU A 212 3.76 -18.92 -6.50
N GLU A 213 3.81 -20.21 -6.14
CA GLU A 213 2.72 -21.18 -6.31
C GLU A 213 3.12 -22.52 -5.68
N ILE A 214 2.21 -23.10 -4.89
CA ILE A 214 2.32 -24.37 -4.13
C ILE A 214 3.14 -24.28 -2.81
N VAL A 215 2.93 -23.24 -2.01
CA VAL A 215 3.66 -22.96 -0.75
C VAL A 215 3.78 -24.13 0.23
N TYR A 216 2.84 -25.09 0.25
CA TYR A 216 2.93 -26.28 1.12
C TYR A 216 3.70 -27.48 0.53
N ALA A 217 3.87 -27.55 -0.80
CA ALA A 217 4.63 -28.64 -1.44
C ALA A 217 5.96 -28.17 -2.05
N THR A 218 6.19 -26.85 -2.18
CA THR A 218 7.44 -26.27 -2.72
C THR A 218 8.41 -25.85 -1.63
N MET A 219 7.93 -25.49 -0.44
CA MET A 219 8.79 -25.05 0.66
C MET A 219 8.21 -25.39 2.04
N SER A 220 9.06 -25.42 3.06
CA SER A 220 8.62 -25.56 4.44
C SER A 220 7.90 -24.30 4.92
N ILE A 221 7.00 -24.46 5.89
CA ILE A 221 6.35 -23.31 6.57
C ILE A 221 7.37 -22.34 7.16
N ASN A 222 8.51 -22.85 7.65
CA ASN A 222 9.59 -22.03 8.19
C ASN A 222 10.23 -21.16 7.11
N ARG A 223 10.53 -21.75 5.93
CA ARG A 223 11.03 -21.00 4.78
C ARG A 223 10.03 -19.94 4.33
N PHE A 224 8.76 -20.29 4.20
CA PHE A 224 7.72 -19.32 3.82
C PHE A 224 7.63 -18.13 4.80
N ARG A 225 7.66 -18.39 6.11
CA ARG A 225 7.62 -17.36 7.16
C ARG A 225 8.83 -16.42 7.10
N ILE A 226 9.99 -16.91 6.70
CA ILE A 226 11.17 -16.05 6.52
C ILE A 226 11.02 -15.19 5.29
N LEU A 227 10.69 -15.81 4.16
CA LEU A 227 10.58 -15.10 2.90
C LEU A 227 9.55 -13.97 2.99
N ILE A 228 8.37 -14.22 3.58
CA ILE A 228 7.35 -13.17 3.74
C ILE A 228 7.77 -12.04 4.70
N ARG A 229 8.64 -12.31 5.69
CA ARG A 229 9.17 -11.30 6.61
C ARG A 229 10.33 -10.51 6.01
N ALA A 230 11.12 -11.15 5.13
CA ALA A 230 12.29 -10.59 4.50
C ALA A 230 11.99 -9.89 3.15
N LEU A 231 10.79 -10.06 2.59
CA LEU A 231 10.41 -9.48 1.30
C LEU A 231 10.50 -7.94 1.34
N ARG A 232 11.30 -7.38 0.44
CA ARG A 232 11.51 -5.94 0.26
C ARG A 232 11.44 -5.60 -1.23
N PHE A 233 11.16 -4.34 -1.51
CA PHE A 233 10.87 -3.80 -2.84
C PHE A 233 11.70 -2.52 -3.11
N ASP A 234 12.66 -2.26 -2.24
CA ASP A 234 13.45 -1.04 -2.19
C ASP A 234 14.90 -1.35 -1.86
N ASP A 235 15.80 -0.45 -2.26
CA ASP A 235 17.20 -0.52 -1.87
C ASP A 235 17.39 0.11 -0.48
N ILE A 236 18.04 -0.63 0.42
CA ILE A 236 18.31 -0.16 1.77
C ILE A 236 19.28 1.02 1.79
N THR A 237 20.17 1.15 0.80
CA THR A 237 21.20 2.20 0.79
C THR A 237 20.60 3.59 0.64
N ASP A 238 19.50 3.70 -0.12
CA ASP A 238 18.93 4.98 -0.54
C ASP A 238 17.60 5.28 0.19
N ARG A 239 17.10 4.34 1.00
CA ARG A 239 15.81 4.44 1.71
C ARG A 239 15.68 5.72 2.54
N GLU A 240 16.71 6.13 3.27
CA GLU A 240 16.62 7.32 4.14
C GLU A 240 16.47 8.64 3.38
N THR A 241 17.11 8.74 2.21
CA THR A 241 17.03 9.94 1.39
C THR A 241 15.68 10.00 0.68
N HIS A 242 15.21 8.86 0.15
CA HIS A 242 13.98 8.83 -0.61
C HIS A 242 12.71 8.86 0.24
N ARG A 243 12.73 8.30 1.45
CA ARG A 243 11.60 8.39 2.39
C ARG A 243 11.26 9.83 2.78
N LYS A 244 12.23 10.75 2.69
CA LYS A 244 12.01 12.19 2.89
C LYS A 244 11.28 12.85 1.71
N LEU A 245 11.26 12.22 0.54
CA LEU A 245 10.70 12.74 -0.71
C LEU A 245 9.38 12.07 -1.09
N ASP A 246 9.24 10.77 -0.86
CA ASP A 246 8.02 10.00 -1.16
C ASP A 246 7.67 9.05 -0.01
N LYS A 247 6.48 9.25 0.57
CA LYS A 247 5.91 8.33 1.56
C LYS A 247 5.69 6.91 1.01
N MET A 248 5.56 6.74 -0.30
CA MET A 248 5.31 5.44 -0.94
C MET A 248 6.56 4.88 -1.64
N GLU A 249 7.73 5.49 -1.41
CA GLU A 249 8.99 5.00 -2.00
C GLU A 249 9.18 3.48 -1.92
N PRO A 250 8.91 2.79 -0.79
CA PRO A 250 9.21 1.36 -0.69
C PRO A 250 8.51 0.46 -1.71
N ILE A 251 7.48 0.95 -2.42
CA ILE A 251 6.73 0.20 -3.44
C ILE A 251 6.45 1.06 -4.69
N ARG A 252 7.11 2.21 -4.81
CA ARG A 252 6.84 3.24 -5.84
C ARG A 252 6.99 2.65 -7.24
N GLU A 253 8.15 2.06 -7.49
CA GLU A 253 8.52 1.54 -8.81
C GLU A 253 7.61 0.38 -9.23
N ASP A 254 7.36 -0.57 -8.32
CA ASP A 254 6.49 -1.72 -8.60
C ASP A 254 5.07 -1.30 -8.93
N VAL A 255 4.50 -0.38 -8.14
CA VAL A 255 3.12 0.08 -8.38
C VAL A 255 3.03 0.84 -9.70
N GLU A 256 4.00 1.68 -10.04
CA GLU A 256 4.01 2.38 -11.32
C GLU A 256 4.16 1.41 -12.50
N LEU A 257 5.00 0.38 -12.35
CA LEU A 257 5.20 -0.63 -13.37
C LEU A 257 3.95 -1.48 -13.58
N VAL A 258 3.31 -1.98 -12.51
CA VAL A 258 2.05 -2.72 -12.58
C VAL A 258 0.95 -1.85 -13.19
N THR A 259 0.83 -0.59 -12.76
CA THR A 259 -0.16 0.34 -13.31
C THR A 259 0.06 0.58 -14.81
N LYS A 260 1.32 0.73 -15.24
CA LYS A 260 1.70 0.86 -16.65
C LYS A 260 1.36 -0.40 -17.44
N ASN A 261 1.62 -1.58 -16.89
CA ASN A 261 1.29 -2.87 -17.51
C ASN A 261 -0.22 -3.02 -17.71
N CYS A 262 -1.04 -2.62 -16.72
CA CYS A 262 -2.50 -2.60 -16.87
C CYS A 262 -2.97 -1.77 -18.08
N ARG A 263 -2.39 -0.58 -18.29
CA ARG A 263 -2.73 0.31 -19.42
C ARG A 263 -2.21 -0.21 -20.77
N ASN A 264 -1.10 -0.92 -20.77
CA ASN A 264 -0.44 -1.38 -21.99
C ASN A 264 -1.05 -2.67 -22.56
N ASN A 265 -1.62 -3.51 -21.72
CA ASN A 265 -2.14 -4.83 -22.11
C ASN A 265 -3.64 -4.85 -22.42
N TYR A 266 -4.35 -3.73 -22.27
CA TYR A 266 -5.80 -3.67 -22.50
C TYR A 266 -6.27 -2.41 -23.24
N VAL A 267 -7.26 -2.57 -24.11
CA VAL A 267 -8.03 -1.49 -24.73
C VAL A 267 -9.38 -1.39 -24.01
N PRO A 268 -9.71 -0.25 -23.39
CA PRO A 268 -10.95 -0.09 -22.63
C PRO A 268 -12.21 -0.09 -23.50
N SER A 269 -13.32 -0.53 -22.91
CA SER A 269 -14.68 -0.46 -23.44
C SER A 269 -15.30 0.92 -23.22
N ASP A 270 -16.50 1.13 -23.78
CA ASP A 270 -17.18 2.43 -23.89
C ASP A 270 -17.58 3.04 -22.56
N TYR A 271 -17.64 2.21 -21.52
CA TYR A 271 -18.11 2.60 -20.20
C TYR A 271 -17.12 2.09 -19.16
N LEU A 272 -16.57 3.01 -18.39
CA LEU A 272 -15.71 2.74 -17.25
C LEU A 272 -16.34 3.32 -15.97
N THR A 273 -15.89 2.84 -14.83
CA THR A 273 -16.23 3.38 -13.51
C THR A 273 -14.97 3.89 -12.83
N LEU A 274 -15.07 5.05 -12.20
CA LEU A 274 -14.08 5.54 -11.23
C LEU A 274 -14.67 5.44 -9.83
N ASP A 275 -13.98 4.74 -8.94
CA ASP A 275 -14.39 4.55 -7.55
C ASP A 275 -13.16 4.33 -6.65
N GLU A 276 -13.34 4.30 -5.33
CA GLU A 276 -12.30 3.92 -4.37
C GLU A 276 -12.42 2.48 -3.84
N GLN A 277 -11.27 1.82 -3.73
CA GLN A 277 -11.10 0.61 -2.94
C GLN A 277 -10.31 0.93 -1.66
N LEU A 278 -10.71 0.30 -0.55
CA LEU A 278 -9.96 0.35 0.70
C LEU A 278 -9.36 -1.04 0.96
N VAL A 279 -8.04 -1.14 0.93
CA VAL A 279 -7.32 -2.37 1.26
C VAL A 279 -7.05 -2.38 2.77
N GLY A 280 -7.72 -3.28 3.49
CA GLY A 280 -7.67 -3.36 4.95
C GLY A 280 -6.24 -3.50 5.48
N PHE A 281 -5.81 -2.55 6.31
CA PHE A 281 -4.48 -2.55 6.91
C PHE A 281 -4.49 -1.75 8.23
N ARG A 282 -3.90 -2.32 9.28
CA ARG A 282 -3.85 -1.75 10.65
C ARG A 282 -2.43 -1.49 11.15
N GLY A 283 -1.44 -1.47 10.26
CA GLY A 283 -0.05 -1.17 10.64
C GLY A 283 0.15 0.31 10.99
N ARG A 284 1.40 0.71 11.23
CA ARG A 284 1.77 2.11 11.47
C ARG A 284 2.36 2.69 10.20
N TYR A 285 1.54 3.41 9.43
CA TYR A 285 1.99 4.08 8.20
C TYR A 285 1.28 5.41 7.98
N GLY A 286 2.00 6.37 7.39
CA GLY A 286 1.60 7.79 7.36
C GLY A 286 0.44 8.16 6.43
N PHE A 287 -0.19 7.18 5.76
CA PHE A 287 -1.35 7.41 4.89
C PHE A 287 -2.44 6.35 5.02
N ILE A 288 -2.52 5.68 6.17
CA ILE A 288 -3.65 4.81 6.49
C ILE A 288 -4.88 5.68 6.68
N MET A 289 -5.95 5.33 5.98
CA MET A 289 -7.23 6.02 6.02
C MET A 289 -8.22 5.29 6.92
N TYR A 290 -9.02 6.06 7.66
CA TYR A 290 -10.19 5.57 8.36
C TYR A 290 -11.46 5.91 7.57
N ILE A 291 -12.23 4.90 7.18
CA ILE A 291 -13.52 5.06 6.46
C ILE A 291 -14.61 4.30 7.24
N PRO A 292 -15.46 5.01 8.02
CA PRO A 292 -16.41 4.39 8.95
C PRO A 292 -17.38 3.38 8.30
N ASN A 293 -17.76 3.66 7.05
CA ASN A 293 -18.82 2.94 6.32
C ASN A 293 -18.30 1.73 5.52
N LYS A 294 -16.99 1.47 5.50
CA LYS A 294 -16.41 0.30 4.82
C LYS A 294 -16.28 -0.87 5.83
N PRO A 295 -16.36 -2.14 5.37
CA PRO A 295 -16.26 -3.31 6.25
C PRO A 295 -14.97 -3.33 7.08
N ASP A 296 -13.83 -3.14 6.42
CA ASP A 296 -12.57 -2.79 7.07
C ASP A 296 -12.50 -1.27 7.20
N LYS A 297 -12.54 -0.77 8.42
CA LYS A 297 -12.55 0.68 8.64
C LYS A 297 -11.19 1.35 8.45
N PHE A 298 -10.10 0.60 8.56
CA PHE A 298 -8.74 1.12 8.44
C PHE A 298 -8.03 0.46 7.26
N GLY A 299 -7.40 1.24 6.41
CA GLY A 299 -6.68 0.68 5.28
C GLY A 299 -6.03 1.69 4.35
N ILE A 300 -5.46 1.17 3.27
CA ILE A 300 -4.86 1.97 2.19
C ILE A 300 -5.96 2.25 1.17
N LYS A 301 -6.25 3.53 0.94
CA LYS A 301 -7.25 3.97 -0.06
C LYS A 301 -6.60 4.01 -1.45
N ILE A 302 -7.28 3.42 -2.44
CA ILE A 302 -6.82 3.35 -3.83
C ILE A 302 -7.96 3.83 -4.72
N PHE A 303 -7.69 4.81 -5.58
CA PHE A 303 -8.61 5.22 -6.64
C PHE A 303 -8.42 4.33 -7.85
N MET A 304 -9.49 3.76 -8.40
CA MET A 304 -9.40 2.80 -9.49
C MET A 304 -10.36 3.13 -10.63
N VAL A 305 -9.86 2.96 -11.85
CA VAL A 305 -10.65 2.97 -13.08
C VAL A 305 -10.83 1.54 -13.53
N VAL A 306 -12.10 1.10 -13.58
CA VAL A 306 -12.46 -0.26 -13.96
C VAL A 306 -13.37 -0.22 -15.17
N ASP A 307 -13.14 -1.12 -16.12
CA ASP A 307 -14.04 -1.30 -17.26
C ASP A 307 -15.33 -2.01 -16.81
N THR A 308 -16.49 -1.49 -17.22
CA THR A 308 -17.80 -2.03 -16.81
C THR A 308 -18.16 -3.33 -17.51
N LYS A 309 -17.73 -3.51 -18.77
CA LYS A 309 -18.10 -4.65 -19.60
C LYS A 309 -17.25 -5.86 -19.26
N PHE A 310 -15.98 -5.61 -19.00
CA PHE A 310 -15.02 -6.61 -18.53
C PHE A 310 -14.38 -6.00 -17.29
N PRO A 311 -14.58 -6.56 -16.07
CA PRO A 311 -14.17 -5.94 -14.80
C PRO A 311 -12.63 -5.94 -14.65
N TYR A 312 -12.00 -5.13 -15.49
CA TYR A 312 -10.56 -5.00 -15.68
C TYR A 312 -10.13 -3.65 -15.13
N VAL A 313 -9.14 -3.66 -14.24
CA VAL A 313 -8.55 -2.44 -13.71
C VAL A 313 -7.65 -1.83 -14.78
N TYR A 314 -8.11 -0.75 -15.40
CA TYR A 314 -7.34 -0.06 -16.44
C TYR A 314 -6.25 0.83 -15.86
N ASN A 315 -6.58 1.54 -14.78
CA ASN A 315 -5.68 2.47 -14.12
C ASN A 315 -6.01 2.58 -12.63
N PHE A 316 -5.03 2.89 -11.78
CA PHE A 316 -5.26 3.20 -10.38
C PHE A 316 -4.18 4.14 -9.81
N GLU A 317 -4.51 4.82 -8.71
CA GLU A 317 -3.60 5.68 -7.95
C GLU A 317 -3.82 5.44 -6.45
N ILE A 318 -2.74 5.22 -5.70
CA ILE A 318 -2.79 5.06 -4.24
C ILE A 318 -2.85 6.43 -3.58
N TYR A 319 -3.79 6.61 -2.66
CA TYR A 319 -3.88 7.82 -1.85
C TYR A 319 -2.81 7.78 -0.76
N VAL A 320 -1.92 8.76 -0.79
CA VAL A 320 -0.74 8.86 0.07
C VAL A 320 -0.79 10.04 1.05
N GLY A 321 -1.95 10.72 1.13
CA GLY A 321 -2.11 11.93 1.93
C GLY A 321 -1.18 13.05 1.47
N ALA A 322 -0.89 14.01 2.35
CA ALA A 322 0.05 15.09 2.06
C ALA A 322 1.47 14.52 1.91
N GLN A 323 2.08 14.71 0.74
CA GLN A 323 3.48 14.34 0.48
C GLN A 323 4.43 15.47 0.88
N PRO A 324 5.68 15.15 1.25
CA PRO A 324 6.73 16.15 1.45
C PRO A 324 6.98 17.00 0.20
N GLU A 325 7.64 18.14 0.37
CA GLU A 325 8.06 18.97 -0.77
C GLU A 325 9.02 18.17 -1.66
N GLY A 326 8.70 18.11 -2.96
CA GLY A 326 9.48 17.34 -3.91
C GLY A 326 8.70 16.92 -5.16
N PRO A 327 9.30 16.11 -6.03
CA PRO A 327 8.70 15.72 -7.31
C PRO A 327 7.43 14.86 -7.16
N PHE A 328 7.24 14.23 -6.00
CA PHE A 328 6.08 13.38 -5.69
C PHE A 328 4.94 14.14 -5.01
N GLN A 329 5.13 15.44 -4.73
CA GLN A 329 4.09 16.28 -4.16
C GLN A 329 3.01 16.55 -5.22
N LYS A 330 1.85 15.93 -5.05
CA LYS A 330 0.68 16.10 -5.92
C LYS A 330 -0.50 16.60 -5.11
N SER A 331 -1.38 17.36 -5.76
CA SER A 331 -2.63 17.82 -5.16
C SER A 331 -3.54 16.64 -4.83
N ASN A 332 -4.09 16.63 -3.61
CA ASN A 332 -5.10 15.68 -3.17
C ASN A 332 -6.53 16.15 -3.43
N ASN A 333 -6.70 17.30 -4.08
CA ASN A 333 -8.02 17.74 -4.52
C ASN A 333 -8.65 16.68 -5.43
N VAL A 334 -9.94 16.39 -5.20
CA VAL A 334 -10.65 15.33 -5.90
C VAL A 334 -10.62 15.54 -7.42
N ASN A 335 -10.77 16.78 -7.90
CA ASN A 335 -10.74 17.08 -9.34
C ASN A 335 -9.36 16.77 -9.95
N ASP A 336 -8.29 17.14 -9.25
CA ASP A 336 -6.92 16.87 -9.71
C ASP A 336 -6.63 15.37 -9.74
N VAL A 337 -7.11 14.62 -8.73
CA VAL A 337 -7.03 13.16 -8.70
C VAL A 337 -7.79 12.56 -9.89
N VAL A 338 -9.03 12.99 -10.13
CA VAL A 338 -9.82 12.53 -11.29
C VAL A 338 -9.06 12.81 -12.59
N HIS A 339 -8.48 14.00 -12.73
CA HIS A 339 -7.71 14.33 -13.92
C HIS A 339 -6.49 13.40 -14.09
N ARG A 340 -5.69 13.17 -13.06
CA ARG A 340 -4.53 12.26 -13.13
C ARG A 340 -4.91 10.82 -13.44
N VAL A 341 -5.97 10.33 -12.82
CA VAL A 341 -6.43 8.95 -12.95
C VAL A 341 -7.09 8.71 -14.32
N LEU A 342 -7.76 9.72 -14.89
CA LEU A 342 -8.38 9.64 -16.21
C LEU A 342 -7.50 10.11 -17.36
N ASP A 343 -6.34 10.72 -17.11
CA ASP A 343 -5.42 11.21 -18.15
C ASP A 343 -5.14 10.19 -19.28
N PRO A 344 -4.87 8.90 -18.99
CA PRO A 344 -4.62 7.91 -20.05
C PRO A 344 -5.87 7.51 -20.87
N LEU A 345 -7.04 8.08 -20.55
CA LEU A 345 -8.31 7.87 -21.25
C LEU A 345 -8.74 9.07 -22.08
N TYR A 346 -8.03 10.20 -21.99
CA TYR A 346 -8.32 11.35 -22.84
C TYR A 346 -8.22 10.97 -24.31
N ASP A 347 -9.04 11.62 -25.13
CA ASP A 347 -9.15 11.38 -26.57
C ASP A 347 -9.65 10.00 -27.00
N LEU A 348 -9.97 9.10 -26.05
CA LEU A 348 -10.52 7.76 -26.36
C LEU A 348 -12.05 7.74 -26.49
N GLY A 349 -12.72 8.85 -26.13
CA GLY A 349 -14.18 8.98 -26.20
C GLY A 349 -14.95 8.06 -25.24
N CYS A 350 -14.34 7.69 -24.12
CA CYS A 350 -14.96 6.84 -23.10
C CYS A 350 -15.97 7.62 -22.24
N ASN A 351 -17.02 6.94 -21.78
CA ASN A 351 -17.88 7.44 -20.70
C ASN A 351 -17.37 6.88 -19.38
N VAL A 352 -17.26 7.75 -18.37
CA VAL A 352 -16.84 7.35 -17.01
C VAL A 352 -17.98 7.65 -16.06
N SER A 353 -18.48 6.62 -15.39
CA SER A 353 -19.44 6.73 -14.28
C SER A 353 -18.68 6.89 -12.97
N MET A 354 -19.12 7.80 -12.12
CA MET A 354 -18.49 8.11 -10.83
C MET A 354 -19.57 8.36 -9.80
N ASP A 355 -19.24 8.24 -8.52
CA ASP A 355 -20.14 8.55 -7.42
C ASP A 355 -20.27 10.07 -7.19
N ASN A 356 -20.99 10.46 -6.14
CA ASN A 356 -21.15 11.86 -5.76
C ASN A 356 -19.86 12.50 -5.23
N TYR A 357 -18.93 11.72 -4.66
CA TYR A 357 -17.66 12.22 -4.17
C TYR A 357 -16.81 12.78 -5.32
N PHE A 358 -16.83 12.13 -6.49
CA PHE A 358 -16.10 12.60 -7.67
C PHE A 358 -16.91 13.54 -8.60
N THR A 359 -18.23 13.64 -8.43
CA THR A 359 -19.08 14.30 -9.44
C THR A 359 -19.37 15.77 -9.11
N ASN A 360 -18.90 16.68 -9.97
CA ASN A 360 -19.31 18.09 -9.97
C ASN A 360 -19.38 18.70 -11.39
N LEU A 361 -20.14 19.80 -11.53
CA LEU A 361 -20.40 20.43 -12.83
C LEU A 361 -19.16 21.06 -13.48
N PRO A 362 -18.27 21.77 -12.77
CA PRO A 362 -17.01 22.25 -13.34
C PRO A 362 -16.17 21.13 -13.95
N LEU A 363 -15.93 20.06 -13.19
CA LEU A 363 -15.16 18.90 -13.64
C LEU A 363 -15.78 18.26 -14.89
N ALA A 364 -17.11 18.12 -14.93
CA ALA A 364 -17.80 17.59 -16.11
C ALA A 364 -17.56 18.44 -17.38
N LYS A 365 -17.47 19.78 -17.24
CA LYS A 365 -17.16 20.68 -18.36
C LYS A 365 -15.69 20.58 -18.76
N GLU A 366 -14.77 20.45 -17.81
CA GLU A 366 -13.33 20.31 -18.05
C GLU A 366 -13.02 18.99 -18.77
N LEU A 367 -13.59 17.88 -18.31
CA LEU A 367 -13.46 16.58 -18.97
C LEU A 367 -14.04 16.58 -20.39
N LEU A 368 -15.09 17.36 -20.65
CA LEU A 368 -15.65 17.51 -22.00
C LEU A 368 -14.71 18.26 -22.96
N GLN A 369 -13.78 19.07 -22.45
CA GLN A 369 -12.78 19.79 -23.25
C GLN A 369 -11.56 18.92 -23.58
N LYS A 370 -11.29 17.86 -22.81
CA LYS A 370 -10.15 16.94 -22.95
C LYS A 370 -10.47 15.73 -23.86
N LYS A 371 -11.08 16.02 -25.00
CA LYS A 371 -11.92 15.07 -25.75
C LYS A 371 -11.33 14.51 -27.03
#